data_AF-A0A536P6Z9-F1
#
_entry.id   AF-A0A536P6Z9-F1
#
_cell.length_a   1.000
_cell.length_b   1.000
_cell.length_c   1.000
_cell.angle_alpha   90.00
_cell.angle_beta   90.00
_cell.angle_gamma   90.00
#
_symmetry.space_group_name_H-M   'P 1'
#
loop_
_entity.id
_entity.type
_entity.pdbx_description
1 polymer ?
#
loop_
_entity_poly.entity_id
_entity_poly.type
_entity_poly.pdbx_seq_one_letter_code
_entity_poly.pdbx_strand_id
1 'polypeptide(L)'
;MQERPGRRRFRSRRPRSSAPRPTQGTPQPERPRQAPQRGPRPEQPRGPRGDGRPARGRPRPPRQRDNEIRSGTPVVILLDCREGEPDRTGTTAVFEGFFDLESGEPRRPGNGVPRLRIGDDRVWGFECWWRADPEKAGFTAADREDLEASKRLLRGLLRAARRAGQRAFAR
;
A
#
# COMPACT_ATOMS: atom_id res chain seq x y z
N MET A 1 -51.33 -1.49 -29.46
CA MET A 1 -51.00 -2.93 -29.52
C MET A 1 -49.51 -3.08 -29.20
N GLN A 2 -49.21 -3.71 -28.07
CA GLN A 2 -48.50 -5.00 -27.96
C GLN A 2 -46.96 -4.83 -28.00
N GLU A 3 -46.30 -4.79 -26.84
CA GLU A 3 -45.68 -5.92 -26.11
C GLU A 3 -44.21 -6.18 -26.51
N ARG A 4 -43.28 -5.95 -25.56
CA ARG A 4 -42.03 -6.72 -25.40
C ARG A 4 -42.41 -8.04 -24.72
N PRO A 5 -41.72 -9.21 -24.86
CA PRO A 5 -40.27 -9.36 -24.68
C PRO A 5 -39.62 -10.58 -25.41
N GLY A 6 -38.31 -10.85 -25.21
CA GLY A 6 -37.78 -12.18 -25.52
C GLY A 6 -36.26 -12.36 -25.60
N ARG A 7 -35.65 -12.78 -24.49
CA ARG A 7 -34.26 -13.25 -24.35
C ARG A 7 -33.80 -14.25 -25.44
N ARG A 8 -32.54 -14.14 -25.88
CA ARG A 8 -31.71 -15.32 -26.19
C ARG A 8 -30.28 -15.17 -25.65
N ARG A 9 -30.00 -15.93 -24.60
CA ARG A 9 -28.66 -16.27 -24.13
C ARG A 9 -28.00 -17.16 -25.17
N PHE A 10 -26.84 -16.79 -25.70
CA PHE A 10 -25.92 -17.75 -26.30
C PHE A 10 -24.68 -17.87 -25.41
N ARG A 11 -24.63 -18.98 -24.67
CA ARG A 11 -23.41 -19.49 -24.03
C ARG A 11 -22.60 -20.20 -25.11
N SER A 12 -21.48 -19.63 -25.52
CA SER A 12 -20.50 -20.34 -26.33
C SER A 12 -19.61 -21.18 -25.42
N ARG A 13 -19.78 -22.50 -25.52
CA ARG A 13 -18.98 -23.53 -24.84
C ARG A 13 -17.56 -23.55 -25.40
N ARG A 14 -16.59 -23.77 -24.50
CA ARG A 14 -15.23 -24.28 -24.77
C ARG A 14 -15.24 -25.45 -25.76
N PRO A 15 -14.24 -25.51 -26.64
CA PRO A 15 -13.61 -26.78 -27.01
C PRO A 15 -12.34 -26.99 -26.18
N ARG A 16 -12.29 -28.13 -25.48
CA ARG A 16 -11.03 -28.77 -25.06
C ARG A 16 -10.38 -29.33 -26.32
N SER A 17 -9.11 -29.00 -26.57
CA SER A 17 -8.27 -29.79 -27.46
C SER A 17 -7.11 -30.37 -26.68
N SER A 18 -7.13 -31.68 -26.60
CA SER A 18 -6.07 -32.61 -26.22
C SER A 18 -4.85 -32.47 -27.11
N ALA A 19 -3.66 -32.39 -26.51
CA ALA A 19 -2.44 -32.85 -27.16
C ALA A 19 -1.48 -33.45 -26.11
N PRO A 20 -0.75 -34.53 -26.45
CA PRO A 20 -0.11 -35.42 -25.49
C PRO A 20 1.33 -35.03 -25.17
N ARG A 21 1.76 -35.56 -24.02
CA ARG A 21 3.07 -35.51 -23.40
C ARG A 21 4.10 -36.32 -24.20
N PRO A 22 5.33 -35.84 -24.41
CA PRO A 22 6.48 -36.71 -24.63
C PRO A 22 7.26 -36.89 -23.32
N THR A 23 7.26 -38.12 -22.84
CA THR A 23 8.16 -38.67 -21.82
C THR A 23 9.53 -38.98 -22.42
N GLN A 24 10.57 -38.34 -21.92
CA GLN A 24 11.92 -38.91 -21.83
C GLN A 24 12.31 -38.77 -20.34
N GLY A 25 12.60 -39.82 -19.57
CA GLY A 25 13.17 -41.11 -19.93
C GLY A 25 14.61 -41.22 -19.40
N THR A 26 14.87 -40.74 -18.18
CA THR A 26 16.17 -40.92 -17.51
C THR A 26 16.09 -42.11 -16.56
N PRO A 27 16.89 -43.17 -16.73
CA PRO A 27 16.90 -44.30 -15.81
C PRO A 27 17.70 -43.93 -14.54
N GLN A 28 17.02 -43.94 -13.39
CA GLN A 28 17.70 -43.93 -12.08
C GLN A 28 18.12 -45.36 -11.73
N PRO A 29 19.37 -45.58 -11.26
CA PRO A 29 19.79 -46.88 -10.75
C PRO A 29 19.17 -47.17 -9.37
N GLU A 30 18.66 -48.40 -9.23
CA GLU A 30 18.01 -48.97 -8.06
C GLU A 30 18.92 -48.92 -6.82
N ARG A 31 18.45 -48.27 -5.75
CA ARG A 31 19.03 -48.45 -4.41
C ARG A 31 18.19 -49.49 -3.64
N PRO A 32 18.83 -50.53 -3.05
CA PRO A 32 18.12 -51.54 -2.30
C PRO A 32 17.38 -50.98 -1.08
N ARG A 33 16.15 -51.47 -0.89
CA ARG A 33 15.29 -51.24 0.27
C ARG A 33 15.96 -51.82 1.52
N GLN A 34 16.51 -50.96 2.39
CA GLN A 34 16.82 -51.34 3.76
C GLN A 34 15.62 -51.02 4.66
N ALA A 35 15.08 -52.07 5.29
CA ALA A 35 14.06 -51.99 6.32
C ALA A 35 14.62 -51.25 7.56
N PRO A 36 13.85 -50.36 8.21
CA PRO A 36 14.29 -49.79 9.47
C PRO A 36 14.17 -50.84 10.58
N GLN A 37 15.30 -51.35 11.08
CA GLN A 37 15.35 -52.10 12.32
C GLN A 37 14.95 -51.16 13.48
N ARG A 38 13.83 -51.48 14.13
CA ARG A 38 13.40 -50.85 15.38
C ARG A 38 14.27 -51.37 16.53
N GLY A 39 15.33 -50.64 16.87
CA GLY A 39 15.95 -50.76 18.19
C GLY A 39 15.07 -50.10 19.27
N PRO A 40 15.07 -50.59 20.52
CA PRO A 40 14.32 -49.97 21.61
C PRO A 40 14.93 -48.60 21.95
N ARG A 41 14.09 -47.55 21.97
CA ARG A 41 14.46 -46.22 22.43
C ARG A 41 14.62 -46.24 23.96
N PRO A 42 15.70 -45.67 24.53
CA PRO A 42 15.80 -45.48 25.97
C PRO A 42 14.77 -44.46 26.46
N GLU A 43 14.07 -44.82 27.53
CA GLU A 43 13.06 -44.00 28.21
C GLU A 43 13.71 -42.74 28.79
N GLN A 44 13.24 -41.57 28.34
CA GLN A 44 13.50 -40.31 29.04
C GLN A 44 12.38 -40.07 30.07
N PRO A 45 12.70 -39.72 31.33
CA PRO A 45 11.69 -39.45 32.35
C PRO A 45 10.86 -38.22 31.98
N ARG A 46 9.53 -38.41 31.96
CA ARG A 46 8.53 -37.36 31.74
C ARG A 46 8.62 -36.33 32.88
N GLY A 47 9.21 -35.18 32.61
CA GLY A 47 9.10 -34.00 33.47
C GLY A 47 7.62 -33.57 33.64
N PRO A 48 7.30 -32.88 34.75
CA PRO A 48 5.93 -32.50 35.07
C PRO A 48 5.38 -31.55 34.01
N ARG A 49 4.13 -31.80 33.61
CA ARG A 49 3.35 -30.98 32.68
C ARG A 49 3.20 -29.58 33.26
N GLY A 50 4.06 -28.66 32.86
CA GLY A 50 3.82 -27.24 33.02
C GLY A 50 2.62 -26.84 32.16
N ASP A 51 1.56 -26.33 32.79
CA ASP A 51 0.44 -25.65 32.15
C ASP A 51 0.92 -24.31 31.53
N GLY A 52 1.78 -24.43 30.52
CA GLY A 52 2.26 -23.31 29.72
C GLY A 52 1.35 -23.07 28.54
N ARG A 53 0.07 -22.74 28.77
CA ARG A 53 -0.71 -22.06 27.73
C ARG A 53 -0.01 -20.71 27.49
N PRO A 54 0.52 -20.42 26.29
CA PRO A 54 0.90 -19.05 26.01
C PRO A 54 -0.37 -18.23 26.13
N ALA A 55 -0.38 -17.30 27.09
CA ALA A 55 -1.41 -16.28 27.20
C ALA A 55 -1.67 -15.77 25.78
N ARG A 56 -2.92 -15.89 25.31
CA ARG A 56 -3.34 -15.36 24.01
C ARG A 56 -2.95 -13.89 24.00
N GLY A 57 -1.81 -13.62 23.38
CA GLY A 57 -1.21 -12.31 23.34
C GLY A 57 -2.27 -11.34 22.86
N ARG A 58 -2.39 -10.23 23.58
CA ARG A 58 -3.22 -9.07 23.24
C ARG A 58 -3.39 -8.95 21.73
N PRO A 59 -4.61 -8.64 21.22
CA PRO A 59 -4.75 -8.29 19.82
C PRO A 59 -3.69 -7.23 19.53
N ARG A 60 -2.74 -7.60 18.65
CA ARG A 60 -1.77 -6.66 18.11
C ARG A 60 -2.63 -5.50 17.59
N PRO A 61 -2.37 -4.23 17.96
CA PRO A 61 -3.14 -3.13 17.41
C PRO A 61 -3.13 -3.31 15.89
N PRO A 62 -4.28 -3.16 15.21
CA PRO A 62 -4.34 -3.37 13.78
C PRO A 62 -3.17 -2.60 13.18
N ARG A 63 -2.24 -3.32 12.55
CA ARG A 63 -1.25 -2.67 11.70
C ARG A 63 -2.10 -1.88 10.73
N GLN A 64 -1.92 -0.56 10.70
CA GLN A 64 -2.60 0.42 9.85
C GLN A 64 -2.42 0.06 8.36
N ARG A 65 -3.03 -1.05 7.95
CA ARG A 65 -3.10 -1.60 6.59
C ARG A 65 -4.40 -1.15 5.91
N ASP A 66 -5.10 -0.21 6.53
CA ASP A 66 -6.28 0.47 6.01
C ASP A 66 -5.93 1.78 5.29
N ASN A 67 -4.63 2.12 5.19
CA ASN A 67 -4.14 3.37 4.60
C ASN A 67 -3.87 3.29 3.08
N GLU A 68 -4.26 2.22 2.39
CA GLU A 68 -4.25 2.25 0.92
C GLU A 68 -5.44 3.09 0.42
N ILE A 69 -5.20 4.41 0.31
CA ILE A 69 -6.09 5.32 -0.39
C ILE A 69 -6.40 4.77 -1.79
N ARG A 70 -7.67 4.69 -2.15
CA ARG A 70 -8.12 4.10 -3.41
C ARG A 70 -8.25 5.18 -4.48
N SER A 71 -7.97 4.83 -5.73
CA SER A 71 -8.30 5.69 -6.86
C SER A 71 -9.77 6.10 -6.81
N GLY A 72 -10.05 7.39 -7.03
CA GLY A 72 -11.37 7.99 -6.88
C GLY A 72 -11.64 8.56 -5.48
N THR A 73 -10.81 8.30 -4.47
CA THR A 73 -10.98 8.88 -3.14
C THR A 73 -10.84 10.41 -3.21
N PRO A 74 -11.81 11.19 -2.68
CA PRO A 74 -11.66 12.63 -2.55
C PRO A 74 -10.52 12.96 -1.58
N VAL A 75 -9.79 14.01 -1.89
CA VAL A 75 -8.71 14.55 -1.06
C VAL A 75 -8.85 16.06 -0.98
N VAL A 76 -8.24 16.67 0.02
CA VAL A 76 -8.14 18.12 0.14
C VAL A 76 -6.68 18.55 0.13
N ILE A 77 -6.39 19.64 -0.59
CA ILE A 77 -5.08 20.28 -0.60
C ILE A 77 -4.93 21.09 0.69
N LEU A 78 -3.94 20.76 1.50
CA LEU A 78 -3.63 21.45 2.76
C LEU A 78 -2.68 22.63 2.54
N LEU A 79 -1.76 22.49 1.59
CA LEU A 79 -0.82 23.52 1.18
C LEU A 79 -0.40 23.25 -0.27
N ASP A 80 -0.55 24.23 -1.15
CA ASP A 80 0.04 24.20 -2.48
C ASP A 80 1.48 24.74 -2.42
N CYS A 81 2.45 23.97 -2.91
CA CYS A 81 3.86 24.34 -2.88
C CYS A 81 4.39 24.75 -4.26
N ARG A 82 3.53 24.82 -5.28
CA ARG A 82 3.92 25.19 -6.64
C ARG A 82 4.23 26.68 -6.73
N GLU A 83 5.41 27.01 -7.24
CA GLU A 83 5.86 28.38 -7.40
C GLU A 83 5.21 29.02 -8.64
N GLY A 84 4.75 30.27 -8.52
CA GLY A 84 4.14 31.02 -9.61
C GLY A 84 2.68 30.65 -9.95
N GLU A 85 2.15 29.59 -9.33
CA GLU A 85 0.78 29.13 -9.50
C GLU A 85 -0.17 29.78 -8.48
N PRO A 86 -1.47 29.93 -8.80
CA PRO A 86 -2.46 30.33 -7.81
C PRO A 86 -2.51 29.35 -6.63
N ASP A 87 -2.57 29.86 -5.40
CA ASP A 87 -2.69 29.04 -4.20
C ASP A 87 -4.00 28.23 -4.23
N ARG A 88 -3.88 26.90 -4.26
CA ARG A 88 -5.01 25.96 -4.25
C ARG A 88 -5.31 25.40 -2.86
N THR A 89 -4.77 25.98 -1.79
CA THR A 89 -5.06 25.57 -0.41
C THR A 89 -6.56 25.52 -0.15
N GLY A 90 -7.02 24.39 0.39
CA GLY A 90 -8.41 24.08 0.67
C GLY A 90 -9.23 23.57 -0.52
N THR A 91 -8.64 23.49 -1.71
CA THR A 91 -9.31 22.94 -2.89
C THR A 91 -9.49 21.43 -2.76
N THR A 92 -10.65 20.93 -3.18
CA THR A 92 -10.91 19.49 -3.29
C THR A 92 -10.29 18.92 -4.56
N ALA A 93 -9.66 17.76 -4.44
CA ALA A 93 -9.12 17.00 -5.56
C ALA A 93 -9.57 15.54 -5.49
N VAL A 94 -9.28 14.78 -6.55
CA VAL A 94 -9.49 13.33 -6.59
C VAL A 94 -8.14 12.64 -6.71
N PHE A 95 -7.89 11.67 -5.84
CA PHE A 95 -6.72 10.80 -5.96
C PHE A 95 -6.91 9.83 -7.12
N GLU A 96 -6.06 9.88 -8.14
CA GLU A 96 -6.17 9.01 -9.32
C GLU A 96 -5.41 7.69 -9.17
N GLY A 97 -4.44 7.63 -8.26
CA GLY A 97 -3.57 6.46 -8.09
C GLY A 97 -2.11 6.86 -8.00
N PHE A 98 -1.24 5.86 -8.15
CA PHE A 98 0.20 6.04 -8.22
C PHE A 98 0.66 5.87 -9.67
N PHE A 99 1.58 6.71 -10.11
CA PHE A 99 2.10 6.67 -11.47
C PHE A 99 3.62 6.82 -11.45
N ASP A 100 4.24 6.36 -12.53
CA ASP A 100 5.64 6.63 -12.80
C ASP A 100 5.83 8.11 -13.17
N LEU A 101 6.84 8.77 -12.58
CA LEU A 101 7.04 10.20 -12.78
C LEU A 101 7.48 10.54 -14.20
N GLU A 102 8.34 9.70 -14.80
CA GLU A 102 8.93 9.96 -16.11
C GLU A 102 8.01 9.49 -17.25
N SER A 103 7.50 8.27 -17.15
CA SER A 103 6.68 7.65 -18.21
C SER A 103 5.19 7.95 -18.08
N GLY A 104 4.70 8.34 -16.90
CA GLY A 104 3.27 8.56 -16.66
C GLY A 104 2.44 7.27 -16.56
N GLU A 105 3.07 6.10 -16.60
CA GLU A 105 2.39 4.80 -16.54
C GLU A 105 1.85 4.50 -15.14
N PRO A 106 0.67 3.84 -15.01
CA PRO A 106 0.13 3.45 -13.72
C PRO A 106 1.05 2.50 -12.93
N ARG A 107 1.14 2.72 -11.63
CA ARG A 107 1.95 1.93 -10.68
C ARG A 107 1.11 1.42 -9.52
N ARG A 108 1.63 0.40 -8.83
CA ARG A 108 1.07 -0.10 -7.58
C ARG A 108 1.36 0.88 -6.42
N PRO A 109 0.54 0.90 -5.36
CA PRO A 109 0.86 1.61 -4.14
C PRO A 109 2.29 1.31 -3.66
N GLY A 110 3.01 2.37 -3.29
CA GLY A 110 4.42 2.31 -2.85
C GLY A 110 5.48 2.30 -3.96
N ASN A 111 5.10 2.17 -5.24
CA ASN A 111 6.02 2.10 -6.38
C ASN A 111 5.81 3.23 -7.40
N GLY A 112 5.22 4.35 -6.98
CA GLY A 112 4.98 5.49 -7.85
C GLY A 112 4.66 6.74 -7.06
N VAL A 113 4.52 7.84 -7.79
CA VAL A 113 4.13 9.13 -7.25
C VAL A 113 2.61 9.26 -7.28
N PRO A 114 1.97 9.70 -6.19
CA PRO A 114 0.54 9.99 -6.19
C PRO A 114 0.19 11.04 -7.24
N ARG A 115 -0.88 10.84 -8.02
CA ARG A 115 -1.43 11.86 -8.93
C ARG A 115 -2.80 12.32 -8.45
N LEU A 116 -2.98 13.63 -8.42
CA LEU A 116 -4.22 14.28 -7.98
C LEU A 116 -4.85 15.01 -9.16
N ARG A 117 -6.17 14.98 -9.24
CA ARG A 117 -6.94 15.74 -10.23
C ARG A 117 -7.76 16.84 -9.55
N ILE A 118 -7.54 18.09 -9.96
CA ILE A 118 -8.22 19.29 -9.45
C ILE A 118 -9.03 19.86 -10.61
N GLY A 119 -10.35 19.67 -10.61
CA GLY A 119 -11.17 19.96 -11.80
C GLY A 119 -10.69 19.15 -13.00
N ASP A 120 -10.19 19.84 -14.02
CA ASP A 120 -9.61 19.24 -15.23
C ASP A 120 -8.07 19.15 -15.18
N ASP A 121 -7.44 19.83 -14.23
CA ASP A 121 -5.98 19.84 -14.05
C ASP A 121 -5.50 18.59 -13.32
N ARG A 122 -4.26 18.19 -13.62
CA ARG A 122 -3.55 17.13 -12.90
C ARG A 122 -2.29 17.70 -12.28
N VAL A 123 -2.06 17.35 -11.02
CA VAL A 123 -0.85 17.70 -10.28
C VAL A 123 -0.24 16.47 -9.65
N TRP A 124 1.07 16.47 -9.48
CA TRP A 124 1.76 15.44 -8.71
C TRP A 124 1.58 15.70 -7.23
N GLY A 125 1.28 14.65 -6.46
CA GLY A 125 1.01 14.76 -5.04
C GLY A 125 2.23 15.10 -4.17
N PHE A 126 3.43 15.26 -4.74
CA PHE A 126 4.58 15.87 -4.03
C PHE A 126 4.62 17.39 -4.18
N GLU A 127 3.92 17.95 -5.17
CA GLU A 127 3.85 19.40 -5.41
C GLU A 127 2.90 20.09 -4.42
N CYS A 128 2.12 19.31 -3.69
CA CYS A 128 1.19 19.80 -2.69
C CYS A 128 1.24 18.92 -1.45
N TRP A 129 0.90 19.47 -0.29
CA TRP A 129 0.52 18.67 0.87
C TRP A 129 -0.98 18.43 0.83
N TRP A 130 -1.41 17.20 1.07
CA TRP A 130 -2.80 16.78 0.93
C TRP A 130 -3.15 15.66 1.90
N ARG A 131 -4.44 15.50 2.18
CA ARG A 131 -4.98 14.38 2.97
C ARG A 131 -6.20 13.76 2.31
N ALA A 132 -6.46 12.50 2.62
CA ALA A 132 -7.73 11.87 2.28
C ALA A 132 -8.91 12.62 2.92
N ASP A 133 -9.99 12.75 2.17
CA ASP A 133 -11.23 13.40 2.62
C ASP A 133 -12.45 12.56 2.19
N PRO A 134 -12.56 11.30 2.63
CA PRO A 134 -13.63 10.40 2.20
C PRO A 134 -15.02 10.92 2.58
N GLU A 135 -15.11 11.67 3.68
CA GLU A 135 -16.32 12.30 4.19
C GLU A 135 -16.63 13.65 3.52
N LYS A 136 -15.73 14.14 2.65
CA LYS A 136 -15.84 15.44 1.97
C LYS A 136 -16.01 16.61 2.93
N ALA A 137 -15.30 16.57 4.06
CA ALA A 137 -15.33 17.61 5.08
C ALA A 137 -14.67 18.91 4.62
N GLY A 138 -13.85 18.87 3.56
CA GLY A 138 -13.09 20.01 3.06
C GLY A 138 -11.98 20.41 4.03
N PHE A 139 -11.48 21.63 3.90
CA PHE A 139 -10.39 22.15 4.74
C PHE A 139 -10.93 22.62 6.09
N THR A 140 -10.43 22.02 7.16
CA THR A 140 -10.96 22.21 8.52
C THR A 140 -10.10 23.17 9.35
N ALA A 141 -10.64 23.61 10.49
CA ALA A 141 -9.87 24.38 11.47
C ALA A 141 -8.68 23.58 12.03
N ALA A 142 -8.87 22.28 12.26
CA ALA A 142 -7.79 21.39 12.70
C ALA A 142 -6.65 21.32 11.67
N ASP A 143 -6.99 21.21 10.38
CA ASP A 143 -5.98 21.24 9.30
C ASP A 143 -5.14 22.51 9.32
N ARG A 144 -5.77 23.67 9.57
CA ARG A 144 -5.08 24.96 9.69
C ARG A 144 -4.14 24.99 10.89
N GLU A 145 -4.61 24.50 12.04
CA GLU A 145 -3.80 24.44 13.27
C GLU A 145 -2.58 23.53 13.09
N ASP A 146 -2.76 22.34 12.52
CA ASP A 146 -1.69 21.38 12.24
C ASP A 146 -0.67 21.95 11.25
N LEU A 147 -1.15 22.67 10.23
CA LEU A 147 -0.28 23.30 9.24
C LEU A 147 0.57 24.40 9.86
N GLU A 148 -0.03 25.27 10.69
CA GLU A 148 0.73 26.32 11.38
C GLU A 148 1.70 25.77 12.42
N ALA A 149 1.34 24.70 13.14
CA ALA A 149 2.25 23.99 14.02
C ALA A 149 3.46 23.42 13.25
N SER A 150 3.20 22.76 12.12
CA SER A 150 4.24 22.19 11.25
C SER A 150 5.18 23.27 10.69
N LYS A 151 4.64 24.40 10.23
CA LYS A 151 5.43 25.55 9.76
C LYS A 151 6.32 26.11 10.88
N ARG A 152 5.80 26.25 12.10
CA ARG A 152 6.59 26.71 13.26
C ARG A 152 7.75 25.76 13.56
N LEU A 153 7.49 24.45 13.56
CA LEU A 153 8.51 23.42 13.77
C LEU A 153 9.60 23.51 12.69
N LEU A 154 9.23 23.56 11.41
CA LEU A 154 10.18 23.67 10.30
C LEU A 154 11.06 24.91 10.40
N ARG A 155 10.48 26.08 10.71
CA ARG A 155 11.25 27.30 10.96
C ARG A 155 12.24 27.12 12.11
N GLY A 156 11.84 26.43 13.18
CA GLY A 156 12.72 26.09 14.30
C GLY A 156 13.89 25.20 13.88
N LEU A 157 13.61 24.12 13.14
CA LEU A 157 14.60 23.19 12.63
C LEU A 157 15.61 23.87 11.69
N LEU A 158 15.13 24.72 10.76
CA LEU A 158 16.00 25.47 9.84
C LEU A 158 16.92 26.45 10.60
N ARG A 159 16.41 27.13 11.64
CA ARG A 159 17.23 27.98 12.50
C ARG A 159 18.28 27.17 13.28
N ALA A 160 17.91 25.99 13.77
CA ALA A 160 18.86 25.11 14.45
C ALA A 160 19.96 24.60 13.51
N ALA A 161 19.59 24.15 12.30
CA ALA A 161 20.52 23.69 11.28
C ALA A 161 21.53 24.78 10.87
N ARG A 162 21.07 26.02 10.67
CA ARG A 162 21.96 27.16 10.37
C ARG A 162 22.98 27.41 11.49
N ARG A 163 22.54 27.39 12.76
CA ARG A 163 23.44 27.56 13.91
C ARG A 163 24.45 26.41 14.03
N ALA A 164 24.04 25.18 13.75
CA ALA A 164 24.93 24.02 13.78
C ALA A 164 25.98 24.08 12.65
N GLY A 165 25.57 24.43 11.43
CA GLY A 165 26.48 24.62 10.30
C GLY A 165 27.51 25.72 10.56
N GLN A 166 27.10 26.87 11.11
CA GLN A 166 28.01 27.96 11.49
C GLN A 166 29.04 27.55 12.55
N ARG A 167 28.67 26.64 13.48
CA ARG A 167 29.60 26.11 14.49
C ARG A 167 30.57 25.07 13.93
N ALA A 168 30.23 24.41 12.83
CA ALA A 168 31.08 23.40 12.19
C ALA A 168 32.22 24.04 11.36
N PHE A 169 32.02 25.25 10.82
CA PHE A 169 33.04 25.99 10.05
C PHE A 169 33.88 26.98 10.88
N ALA A 170 33.61 27.07 12.19
CA ALA A 170 34.37 27.92 13.13
C ALA A 170 35.41 27.12 13.95
N ARG A 171 35.74 25.90 13.50
CA ARG A 171 36.82 25.04 14.00
C ARG A 171 37.82 24.81 12.88
#